data_AF-A0A3R7H4P0-F1
#
_entry.id   AF-A0A3R7H4P0-F1
#
_cell.length_a   1.000
_cell.length_b   1.000
_cell.length_c   1.000
_cell.angle_alpha   90.00
_cell.angle_beta   90.00
_cell.angle_gamma   90.00
#
_symmetry.space_group_name_H-M   'P 1'
#
loop_
_entity.id
_entity.type
_entity.pdbx_description
1 polymer ?
#
loop_
_entity_poly.entity_id
_entity_poly.type
_entity_poly.pdbx_seq_one_letter_code
_entity_poly.pdbx_strand_id
1 'polypeptide(L)'
;MMGNDADLNFPEMGSDGFPLTSLPQEFYISEKWFERNIALVFRRRRLFACHISEIAEPGDFTTFELAKDSVVVARDRRSQINAFPNVCRHRGSRLCETG
;
A
#
# COMPACT_ATOMS: atom_id res chain seq x y z
N MET A 1 -18.64 7.38 16.61
CA MET A 1 -18.23 6.68 17.84
C MET A 1 -16.81 6.20 17.65
N MET A 2 -15.84 6.83 18.31
CA MET A 2 -14.46 6.33 18.39
C MET A 2 -14.48 5.16 19.38
N GLY A 3 -14.54 3.92 18.87
CA GLY A 3 -14.37 2.73 19.72
C GLY A 3 -12.97 2.78 20.33
N ASN A 4 -12.91 2.80 21.66
CA ASN A 4 -11.70 2.93 22.45
C ASN A 4 -10.75 1.78 22.10
N ASP A 5 -9.51 2.08 21.71
CA ASP A 5 -8.50 1.05 21.35
C ASP A 5 -8.07 0.21 22.58
N ALA A 6 -8.67 0.45 23.75
CA ALA A 6 -8.39 -0.18 25.04
C ALA A 6 -9.05 -1.56 25.25
N ASP A 7 -9.98 -1.97 24.38
CA ASP A 7 -10.69 -3.27 24.51
C ASP A 7 -9.99 -4.41 23.75
N LEU A 8 -8.84 -4.13 23.13
CA LEU A 8 -8.05 -5.15 22.47
C LEU A 8 -7.16 -5.85 23.50
N ASN A 9 -7.42 -7.13 23.71
CA ASN A 9 -6.55 -8.03 24.47
C ASN A 9 -5.24 -8.24 23.69
N PHE A 10 -4.33 -7.28 23.75
CA PHE A 10 -2.98 -7.46 23.23
C PHE A 10 -2.33 -8.67 23.92
N PRO A 11 -1.56 -9.47 23.16
CA PRO A 11 -0.87 -10.62 23.71
C PRO A 11 0.07 -10.23 24.85
N GLU A 12 0.17 -11.09 25.87
CA GLU A 12 1.18 -10.93 26.91
C GLU A 12 2.58 -10.90 26.28
N MET A 13 3.42 -10.00 26.79
CA MET A 13 4.79 -9.85 26.32
C MET A 13 5.69 -10.85 27.03
N GLY A 14 6.49 -11.58 26.26
CA GLY A 14 7.56 -12.43 26.76
C GLY A 14 8.70 -11.62 27.38
N SER A 15 9.54 -12.29 28.15
CA SER A 15 10.72 -11.68 28.79
C SER A 15 11.76 -11.17 27.78
N ASP A 16 11.66 -11.59 26.52
CA ASP A 16 12.45 -11.17 25.37
C ASP A 16 11.89 -9.90 24.68
N GLY A 17 10.74 -9.40 25.12
CA GLY A 17 10.09 -8.22 24.54
C GLY A 17 9.28 -8.51 23.29
N PHE A 18 8.97 -9.78 22.99
CA PHE A 18 8.08 -10.18 21.90
C PHE A 18 6.77 -10.76 22.44
N PRO A 19 5.66 -10.62 21.71
CA PRO A 19 4.38 -11.17 22.14
C PRO A 19 4.41 -12.71 22.16
N LEU A 20 3.86 -13.30 23.21
CA LEU A 20 3.81 -14.76 23.41
C LEU A 20 2.85 -15.47 22.43
N THR A 21 1.95 -14.73 21.81
CA THR A 21 1.00 -15.24 20.81
C THR A 21 0.90 -14.30 19.61
N SER A 22 0.15 -14.72 18.60
CA SER A 22 -0.27 -13.85 17.50
C SER A 22 -1.10 -12.66 18.00
N LEU A 23 -1.32 -11.69 17.10
CA LEU A 23 -2.24 -10.58 17.37
C LEU A 23 -3.69 -11.09 17.50
N PRO A 24 -4.57 -10.31 18.13
CA PRO A 24 -6.00 -10.59 18.14
C PRO A 24 -6.59 -10.68 16.73
N GLN A 25 -7.63 -11.51 16.56
CA GLN A 25 -8.32 -11.74 15.29
C GLN A 25 -8.70 -10.42 14.59
N GLU A 26 -9.13 -9.42 15.35
CA GLU A 26 -9.61 -8.14 14.83
C GLU A 26 -8.57 -7.42 13.96
N PHE A 27 -7.27 -7.57 14.24
CA PHE A 27 -6.19 -6.97 13.43
C PHE A 27 -6.13 -7.51 11.99
N TYR A 28 -6.69 -8.69 11.76
CA TYR A 28 -6.66 -9.36 10.46
C TYR A 28 -7.93 -9.18 9.65
N ILE A 29 -9.08 -8.94 10.31
CA ILE A 29 -10.39 -8.96 9.65
C ILE A 29 -11.15 -7.63 9.70
N SER A 30 -10.75 -6.70 10.58
CA SER A 30 -11.50 -5.46 10.80
C SER A 30 -11.15 -4.40 9.78
N GLU A 31 -12.17 -3.86 9.11
CA GLU A 31 -12.03 -2.73 8.18
C GLU A 31 -11.42 -1.50 8.88
N LYS A 32 -11.79 -1.23 10.15
CA LYS A 32 -11.22 -0.13 10.94
C LYS A 32 -9.69 -0.26 11.05
N TRP A 33 -9.21 -1.47 11.33
CA TRP A 33 -7.78 -1.74 11.43
C TRP A 33 -7.09 -1.70 10.07
N PHE A 34 -7.74 -2.22 9.02
CA PHE A 34 -7.23 -2.12 7.66
C PHE A 34 -7.03 -0.65 7.23
N GLU A 35 -8.05 0.19 7.36
CA GLU A 35 -7.97 1.62 6.98
C GLU A 35 -6.87 2.35 7.76
N ARG A 36 -6.73 2.04 9.05
CA ARG A 36 -5.67 2.60 9.90
C ARG A 36 -4.27 2.15 9.45
N ASN A 37 -4.09 0.87 9.09
CA ASN A 37 -2.84 0.36 8.56
C ASN A 37 -2.48 1.03 7.22
N ILE A 38 -3.44 1.17 6.31
CA ILE A 38 -3.23 1.89 5.05
C ILE A 38 -2.79 3.33 5.30
N ALA A 39 -3.46 4.06 6.19
CA ALA A 39 -3.19 5.47 6.46
C ALA A 39 -1.87 5.73 7.23
N LEU A 40 -1.52 4.87 8.18
CA LEU A 40 -0.41 5.11 9.11
C LEU A 40 0.88 4.35 8.73
N VAL A 41 0.75 3.20 8.06
CA VAL A 41 1.89 2.37 7.69
C VAL A 41 2.14 2.47 6.20
N PHE A 42 1.24 1.94 5.36
CA PHE A 42 1.55 1.75 3.94
C PHE A 42 1.74 3.08 3.18
N ARG A 43 0.87 4.07 3.38
CA ARG A 43 0.99 5.39 2.71
C ARG A 43 2.17 6.24 3.20
N ARG A 44 2.84 5.86 4.29
CA ARG A 44 3.96 6.61 4.90
C ARG A 44 5.31 5.94 4.69
N ARG A 45 5.35 4.81 4.02
CA ARG A 45 6.57 4.02 3.81
C ARG A 45 6.83 3.85 2.32
N ARG A 46 8.11 3.62 1.97
CA ARG A 46 8.49 3.23 0.61
C ARG A 46 8.05 1.78 0.42
N LEU A 47 7.27 1.54 -0.63
CA LEU A 47 6.79 0.23 -1.01
C LEU A 47 7.53 -0.23 -2.26
N PHE A 48 7.75 -1.54 -2.35
CA PHE A 48 8.23 -2.15 -3.58
C PHE A 48 7.08 -2.14 -4.59
N ALA A 49 7.29 -1.50 -5.74
CA ALA A 49 6.28 -1.39 -6.79
C ALA A 49 6.50 -2.40 -7.93
N CYS A 50 7.73 -2.45 -8.47
CA CYS A 50 8.11 -3.36 -9.55
C CYS A 50 9.64 -3.51 -9.63
N HIS A 51 10.10 -4.53 -10.37
CA HIS A 51 11.48 -4.66 -10.78
C HIS A 51 11.75 -3.84 -12.06
N ILE A 52 13.01 -3.40 -12.25
CA ILE A 52 13.39 -2.56 -13.39
C ILE A 52 13.23 -3.26 -14.75
N SER A 53 13.29 -4.60 -14.77
CA SER A 53 13.09 -5.38 -16.00
C SER A 53 11.65 -5.41 -16.49
N GLU A 54 10.68 -5.07 -15.64
CA GLU A 54 9.27 -4.96 -16.04
C GLU A 54 9.02 -3.68 -16.88
N ILE A 55 9.93 -2.71 -16.78
CA ILE A 55 9.92 -1.46 -17.55
C ILE A 55 11.31 -1.22 -18.17
N ALA A 56 11.74 -2.16 -19.00
CA ALA A 56 13.08 -2.18 -19.56
C ALA A 56 13.31 -1.01 -20.53
N GLU A 57 12.35 -0.76 -21.41
CA GLU A 57 12.48 0.18 -22.52
C GLU A 57 11.73 1.49 -22.26
N PRO A 58 12.17 2.61 -22.85
CA PRO A 58 11.43 3.88 -22.79
C PRO A 58 10.01 3.74 -23.35
N GLY A 59 9.01 4.12 -22.55
CA GLY A 59 7.60 3.96 -22.87
C GLY A 59 6.93 2.79 -22.16
N ASP A 60 7.71 1.84 -21.63
CA ASP A 60 7.16 0.76 -20.81
C ASP A 60 6.61 1.34 -19.50
N PHE A 61 5.49 0.76 -19.06
CA PHE A 61 4.86 1.08 -17.80
C PHE A 61 4.25 -0.16 -17.15
N THR A 62 4.07 -0.09 -15.85
CA THR A 62 3.30 -1.05 -15.06
C THR A 62 2.40 -0.31 -14.08
N THR A 63 1.39 -0.99 -13.54
CA THR A 63 0.49 -0.45 -12.51
C THR A 63 0.77 -1.11 -11.16
N PHE A 64 0.77 -0.30 -10.11
CA PHE A 64 0.85 -0.74 -8.72
C PHE A 64 -0.44 -0.33 -8.00
N GLU A 65 -1.12 -1.30 -7.39
CA GLU A 65 -2.37 -1.10 -6.65
C GLU A 65 -2.12 -1.23 -5.14
N LEU A 66 -2.60 -0.27 -4.36
CA LEU A 66 -2.57 -0.29 -2.90
C LEU A 66 -3.92 0.13 -2.35
N ALA A 67 -4.66 -0.83 -1.76
CA ALA A 67 -6.02 -0.61 -1.29
C ALA A 67 -6.91 0.04 -2.38
N LYS A 68 -7.20 1.34 -2.26
CA LYS A 68 -8.03 2.10 -3.21
C LYS A 68 -7.19 2.98 -4.16
N ASP A 69 -5.88 3.01 -3.98
CA ASP A 69 -4.96 3.84 -4.75
C ASP A 69 -4.35 3.01 -5.91
N SER A 70 -4.26 3.62 -7.09
CA SER A 70 -3.61 3.04 -8.28
C SER A 70 -2.52 3.99 -8.75
N VAL A 71 -1.33 3.46 -9.03
CA VAL A 71 -0.14 4.23 -9.44
C VAL A 71 0.41 3.64 -10.73
N VAL A 72 0.69 4.49 -11.71
CA VAL A 72 1.45 4.12 -12.91
C VAL A 72 2.94 4.35 -12.62
N VAL A 73 3.76 3.33 -12.82
CA VAL A 73 5.22 3.43 -12.82
C VAL A 73 5.69 3.27 -14.27
N ALA A 74 6.41 4.26 -14.80
CA ALA A 74 6.78 4.29 -16.22
C ALA A 74 8.23 4.75 -16.42
N ARG A 75 8.86 4.23 -17.49
CA ARG A 75 10.13 4.76 -18.00
C ARG A 75 9.87 5.82 -19.05
N ASP A 76 10.35 7.03 -18.81
CA ASP A 76 10.21 8.13 -19.76
C ASP A 76 11.18 8.03 -20.96
N ARG A 77 11.00 8.91 -21.95
CA ARG A 77 11.86 8.98 -23.15
C ARG A 77 13.32 9.35 -22.86
N ARG A 78 13.62 9.84 -21.66
CA ARG A 78 14.98 10.15 -21.16
C ARG A 78 15.50 9.01 -20.28
N SER A 79 14.87 7.84 -20.33
CA SER A 79 15.18 6.64 -19.55
C SER A 79 15.06 6.81 -18.02
N GLN A 80 14.36 7.84 -17.54
CA GLN A 80 14.10 8.02 -16.10
C GLN A 80 12.83 7.28 -15.68
N ILE A 81 12.83 6.73 -14.46
CA ILE A 81 11.67 6.05 -13.90
C ILE A 81 10.86 7.05 -13.07
N ASN A 82 9.58 7.17 -13.39
CA ASN A 82 8.66 8.08 -12.72
C ASN A 82 7.39 7.33 -12.28
N ALA A 83 6.76 7.81 -11.21
CA ALA A 83 5.52 7.26 -10.68
C ALA A 83 4.45 8.35 -10.55
N PHE A 84 3.23 8.05 -10.99
CA PHE A 84 2.11 8.99 -11.02
C PHE A 84 0.81 8.33 -10.55
N PRO A 85 -0.11 9.08 -9.91
CA PRO A 85 -1.46 8.58 -9.68
C PRO A 85 -2.11 8.17 -11.01
N ASN A 86 -2.69 6.97 -11.08
CA ASN A 86 -3.38 6.43 -12.25
C ASN A 86 -4.80 7.02 -12.38
N VAL A 87 -4.88 8.34 -12.47
CA VAL A 87 -6.14 9.08 -12.48
C VAL A 87 -6.05 10.27 -13.42
N CYS A 88 -6.94 10.32 -14.40
CA CYS A 88 -7.05 11.43 -15.32
C CYS A 88 -7.49 12.69 -14.58
N ARG A 89 -6.69 13.77 -14.66
CA ARG A 89 -7.00 15.04 -14.00
C ARG A 89 -8.27 15.74 -14.51
N HIS A 90 -8.80 15.34 -15.66
CA HIS A 90 -10.01 15.96 -16.21
C HIS A 90 -11.27 15.43 -15.52
N ARG A 91 -11.46 14.10 -15.46
CA ARG A 91 -12.70 13.48 -14.95
C ARG A 91 -12.49 12.21 -14.12
N GLY A 92 -11.27 11.92 -13.71
CA GLY A 92 -11.01 10.83 -12.76
C GLY A 92 -10.99 9.43 -13.34
N SER A 93 -11.06 9.25 -14.66
CA SER A 93 -10.89 7.93 -15.30
C SER A 93 -9.51 7.35 -14.99
N ARG A 94 -9.41 6.02 -14.85
CA ARG A 94 -8.11 5.33 -14.92
C ARG A 94 -7.46 5.61 -16.27
N LEU A 95 -6.13 5.82 -16.27
CA LEU A 95 -5.34 6.11 -17.46
C LEU A 95 -4.83 4.84 -18.11
N CYS A 96 -4.34 3.93 -17.28
CA CYS A 96 -3.79 2.64 -17.67
C CYS A 96 -4.59 1.54 -16.98
N GLU A 97 -4.97 0.53 -17.75
CA GLU A 97 -5.54 -0.70 -17.21
C GLU A 97 -4.41 -1.67 -16.90
N THR A 98 -4.60 -2.50 -15.88
CA THR A 98 -3.61 -3.53 -15.48
C THR A 98 -3.50 -4.56 -16.61
N GLY A 99 -2.28 -4.77 -17.10
CA GLY A 99 -1.94 -5.88 -17.99
C GLY A 99 -1.60 -7.13 -17.21
#